data_AF-A0A2C9LN27-F1
#
_entry.id   AF-A0A2C9LN27-F1
#
_cell.length_a   1.000
_cell.length_b   1.000
_cell.length_c   1.000
_cell.angle_alpha   90.00
_cell.angle_beta   90.00
_cell.angle_gamma   90.00
#
_symmetry.space_group_name_H-M   'P 1'
#
loop_
_entity.id
_entity.type
_entity.pdbx_description
1 polymer ?
#
loop_
_entity_poly.entity_id
_entity_poly.type
_entity_poly.pdbx_seq_one_letter_code
_entity_poly.pdbx_strand_id
1 'polypeptide(L)'
;MDEKTNEMTTNITQRQSGKENKLKQCQAAIQKVWTFLEQYVPFCNTHGAEFLSHDHWEKYLPPEAQKELLCMSDEDLVKLPLCFNETETATDSQWLYSYIKQAYMCHLENLNVLSTLSEAVSKNSGFEKSRTEAMSIKKGHEVSIMSQAVSAMFNSTAADMVVDVGSGKGYLGAELSRTFNIPVLGLDSQETNTHGAKRRELILNKRFKKKKQQIETKNTKTEVSVASNQSCLDTCITDQNLEQRLQSVNNLDDVPVKYVPMTVFVQPDMGLRNIIQHIGPQLCSTCDNIDRLHFVLTGLHTCGSLAVTLMKLFLQDPGAVALVSVGCCYQQMEEVHYTDGDPTDSDSKHFPLSKLGKKMKMYLGRNARNLASQSLHRIQASKQLQGKDFYWRALLDVIIRNLGLSVPEKIKGIRGLNKKCPTFKDYALRALSILGVSPELVPDDSLHLTETLHQDNEKKLAALFQVKLVLAPVIETMILLDRLMFLLEQDTVESTHLVRLFDPLTSPRCYCLLSVKTSGT
;
A
#
# COMPACT_ATOMS: atom_id res chain seq x y z
N MET A 1 20.06 38.84 23.92
CA MET A 1 19.89 37.38 24.13
C MET A 1 18.42 37.02 24.29
N ASP A 2 17.57 37.93 24.75
CA ASP A 2 16.15 37.64 25.05
C ASP A 2 15.22 37.47 23.84
N GLU A 3 15.46 38.12 22.70
CA GLU A 3 14.60 37.96 21.51
C GLU A 3 14.65 36.55 20.90
N LYS A 4 15.84 35.96 20.76
CA LYS A 4 16.00 34.58 20.24
C LYS A 4 15.36 33.54 21.14
N THR A 5 15.43 33.74 22.47
CA THR A 5 14.84 32.81 23.44
C THR A 5 13.30 32.93 23.46
N ASN A 6 12.75 34.13 23.29
CA ASN A 6 11.31 34.35 23.20
C ASN A 6 10.70 33.79 21.90
N GLU A 7 11.40 33.96 20.77
CA GLU A 7 10.99 33.41 19.48
C GLU A 7 11.04 31.87 19.45
N MET A 8 12.06 31.28 20.08
CA MET A 8 12.18 29.82 20.22
C MET A 8 11.07 29.23 21.11
N THR A 9 10.75 29.90 22.23
CA THR A 9 9.69 29.45 23.16
C THR A 9 8.29 29.56 22.53
N THR A 10 8.05 30.63 21.77
CA THR A 10 6.79 30.82 21.03
C THR A 10 6.58 29.75 19.97
N ASN A 11 7.63 29.43 19.20
CA ASN A 11 7.60 28.38 18.18
C ASN A 11 7.37 26.97 18.76
N ILE A 12 7.98 26.65 19.91
CA ILE A 12 7.76 25.36 20.60
C ILE A 12 6.29 25.25 21.06
N THR A 13 5.75 26.31 21.66
CA THR A 13 4.37 26.35 22.16
C THR A 13 3.35 26.20 21.02
N GLN A 14 3.60 26.86 19.88
CA GLN A 14 2.74 26.76 18.70
C GLN A 14 2.77 25.36 18.05
N ARG A 15 3.95 24.72 18.00
CA ARG A 15 4.11 23.34 17.48
C ARG A 15 3.43 22.31 18.38
N GLN A 16 3.58 22.42 19.70
CA GLN A 16 2.90 21.56 20.66
C GLN A 16 1.37 21.69 20.56
N SER A 17 0.86 22.93 20.44
CA SER A 17 -0.56 23.19 20.20
C SER A 17 -1.08 22.56 18.90
N GLY A 18 -0.29 22.63 17.82
CA GLY A 18 -0.62 22.00 16.53
C GLY A 18 -0.71 20.48 16.59
N LYS A 19 0.24 19.82 17.27
CA LYS A 19 0.22 18.37 17.48
C LYS A 19 -0.96 17.91 18.34
N GLU A 20 -1.26 18.63 19.41
CA GLU A 20 -2.39 18.31 20.29
C GLU A 20 -3.74 18.43 19.56
N ASN A 21 -3.91 19.46 18.73
CA ASN A 21 -5.11 19.62 17.90
C ASN A 21 -5.26 18.46 16.90
N LYS A 22 -4.18 18.06 16.23
CA LYS A 22 -4.19 16.89 15.33
C LYS A 22 -4.52 15.59 16.06
N LEU A 23 -4.00 15.41 17.27
CA LEU A 23 -4.31 14.26 18.11
C LEU A 23 -5.80 14.19 18.43
N LYS A 24 -6.42 15.31 18.85
CA LYS A 24 -7.87 15.39 19.10
C LYS A 24 -8.70 15.10 17.83
N GLN A 25 -8.32 15.67 16.69
CA GLN A 25 -8.98 15.43 15.41
C GLN A 25 -8.89 13.96 14.99
N CYS A 26 -7.70 13.35 15.08
CA CYS A 26 -7.49 11.95 14.76
C CYS A 26 -8.27 11.02 15.71
N GLN A 27 -8.34 11.35 17.00
CA GLN A 27 -9.12 10.61 17.99
C GLN A 27 -10.62 10.62 17.65
N ALA A 28 -11.18 11.80 17.34
CA ALA A 28 -12.57 11.93 16.94
C ALA A 28 -12.86 11.16 15.64
N ALA A 29 -11.94 11.20 14.68
CA ALA A 29 -12.05 10.44 13.44
C ALA A 29 -12.06 8.93 13.69
N ILE A 30 -11.14 8.40 14.51
CA ILE A 30 -11.10 6.97 14.88
C ILE A 30 -12.42 6.55 15.53
N GLN A 31 -12.92 7.32 16.50
CA GLN A 31 -14.19 7.01 17.18
C GLN A 31 -15.37 7.00 16.21
N LYS A 32 -15.48 8.00 15.33
CA LYS A 32 -16.53 8.06 14.31
C LYS A 32 -16.50 6.84 13.39
N VAL A 33 -15.32 6.53 12.82
CA VAL A 33 -15.18 5.44 11.86
C VAL A 33 -15.40 4.08 12.53
N TRP A 34 -14.89 3.88 13.75
CA TRP A 34 -15.04 2.61 14.46
C TRP A 34 -16.49 2.35 14.86
N THR A 35 -17.19 3.37 15.38
CA THR A 35 -18.62 3.26 15.73
C THR A 35 -19.46 2.78 14.55
N PHE A 36 -19.15 3.26 13.34
CA PHE A 36 -19.80 2.76 12.13
C PHE A 36 -19.33 1.36 11.74
N LEU A 37 -18.01 1.12 11.67
CA LEU A 37 -17.42 -0.09 11.11
C LEU A 37 -17.63 -1.35 11.98
N GLU A 38 -17.62 -1.20 13.30
CA GLU A 38 -17.65 -2.31 14.27
C GLU A 38 -18.80 -3.29 14.01
N GLN A 39 -20.01 -2.77 13.79
CA GLN A 39 -21.20 -3.58 13.50
C GLN A 39 -21.10 -4.38 12.19
N TYR A 40 -20.26 -3.94 11.25
CA TYR A 40 -20.07 -4.59 9.95
C TYR A 40 -18.81 -5.47 9.90
N VAL A 41 -18.01 -5.56 10.97
CA VAL A 41 -16.82 -6.43 11.00
C VAL A 41 -17.17 -7.90 10.69
N PRO A 42 -18.26 -8.50 11.23
CA PRO A 42 -18.67 -9.84 10.82
C PRO A 42 -18.98 -9.94 9.32
N PHE A 43 -19.69 -8.96 8.77
CA PHE A 43 -20.03 -8.90 7.34
C PHE A 43 -18.76 -8.77 6.46
N CYS A 44 -17.82 -7.93 6.85
CA CYS A 44 -16.51 -7.78 6.21
C CYS A 44 -15.74 -9.10 6.17
N ASN A 45 -15.92 -9.97 7.17
CA ASN A 45 -15.21 -11.22 7.27
C ASN A 45 -15.87 -12.44 6.62
N THR A 46 -17.08 -12.29 6.07
CA THR A 46 -17.73 -13.36 5.28
C THR A 46 -16.85 -13.84 4.12
N HIS A 47 -16.86 -15.15 3.83
CA HIS A 47 -16.22 -15.70 2.65
C HIS A 47 -17.24 -15.92 1.52
N GLY A 48 -16.88 -15.58 0.27
CA GLY A 48 -17.81 -15.68 -0.87
C GLY A 48 -18.27 -17.11 -1.17
N ALA A 49 -17.45 -18.13 -0.83
CA ALA A 49 -17.85 -19.53 -0.96
C ALA A 49 -18.90 -19.98 0.08
N GLU A 50 -19.07 -19.22 1.17
CA GLU A 50 -20.03 -19.56 2.23
C GLU A 50 -21.38 -18.86 2.03
N PHE A 51 -21.54 -18.16 0.88
CA PHE A 51 -22.71 -17.32 0.58
C PHE A 51 -24.03 -18.07 0.76
N LEU A 52 -24.13 -19.30 0.24
CA LEU A 52 -25.34 -20.11 0.32
C LEU A 52 -25.46 -20.83 1.66
N SER A 53 -24.38 -21.47 2.12
CA SER A 53 -24.41 -22.34 3.31
C SER A 53 -24.64 -21.61 4.63
N HIS A 54 -24.36 -20.31 4.69
CA HIS A 54 -24.62 -19.47 5.86
C HIS A 54 -25.63 -18.36 5.58
N ASP A 55 -26.34 -18.46 4.45
CA ASP A 55 -27.41 -17.55 4.06
C ASP A 55 -27.01 -16.07 4.16
N HIS A 56 -25.86 -15.72 3.57
CA HIS A 56 -25.30 -14.37 3.70
C HIS A 56 -26.22 -13.29 3.15
N TRP A 57 -27.10 -13.64 2.21
CA TRP A 57 -28.06 -12.71 1.62
C TRP A 57 -29.08 -12.23 2.65
N GLU A 58 -29.82 -13.16 3.27
CA GLU A 58 -30.84 -12.83 4.26
C GLU A 58 -30.23 -12.36 5.58
N LYS A 59 -29.05 -12.88 5.95
CA LYS A 59 -28.38 -12.56 7.20
C LYS A 59 -27.89 -11.11 7.29
N TYR A 60 -27.44 -10.52 6.18
CA TYR A 60 -26.75 -9.22 6.19
C TYR A 60 -27.50 -8.10 5.45
N LEU A 61 -28.57 -8.40 4.73
CA LEU A 61 -29.35 -7.39 4.01
C LEU A 61 -30.81 -7.40 4.47
N PRO A 62 -31.38 -6.24 4.80
CA PRO A 62 -32.81 -6.16 5.07
C PRO A 62 -33.64 -6.30 3.78
N PRO A 63 -34.90 -6.77 3.86
CA PRO A 63 -35.73 -7.10 2.69
C PRO A 63 -35.87 -5.97 1.67
N GLU A 64 -35.97 -4.71 2.10
CA GLU A 64 -36.07 -3.55 1.22
C GLU A 64 -34.81 -3.34 0.37
N ALA A 65 -33.63 -3.54 0.96
CA ALA A 65 -32.36 -3.45 0.24
C ALA A 65 -32.19 -4.62 -0.73
N GLN A 66 -32.60 -5.83 -0.32
CA GLN A 66 -32.56 -7.00 -1.20
C GLN A 66 -33.40 -6.80 -2.46
N LYS A 67 -34.63 -6.31 -2.32
CA LYS A 67 -35.54 -6.05 -3.46
C LYS A 67 -34.92 -5.06 -4.43
N GLU A 68 -34.39 -3.95 -3.91
CA GLU A 68 -33.80 -2.91 -4.75
C GLU A 68 -32.54 -3.39 -5.47
N LEU A 69 -31.62 -4.05 -4.76
CA LEU A 69 -30.38 -4.58 -5.34
C LEU A 69 -30.65 -5.59 -6.48
N LEU A 70 -31.74 -6.35 -6.37
CA LEU A 70 -32.19 -7.25 -7.44
C LEU A 70 -32.80 -6.52 -8.64
N CYS A 71 -33.36 -5.34 -8.44
CA CYS A 71 -33.87 -4.47 -9.52
C CYS A 71 -32.76 -3.69 -10.23
N MET A 72 -31.62 -3.45 -9.57
CA MET A 72 -30.49 -2.74 -10.18
C MET A 72 -29.88 -3.49 -11.37
N SER A 73 -29.39 -2.72 -12.34
CA SER A 73 -28.58 -3.24 -13.45
C SER A 73 -27.16 -3.58 -12.98
N ASP A 74 -26.43 -4.41 -13.74
CA ASP A 74 -25.01 -4.67 -13.45
C ASP A 74 -24.17 -3.37 -13.47
N GLU A 75 -24.54 -2.39 -14.30
CA GLU A 75 -23.88 -1.08 -14.37
C GLU A 75 -24.10 -0.25 -13.11
N ASP A 76 -25.29 -0.28 -12.53
CA ASP A 76 -25.61 0.46 -11.30
C ASP A 76 -24.98 -0.20 -10.08
N LEU A 77 -24.99 -1.54 -10.03
CA LEU A 77 -24.30 -2.31 -9.00
C LEU A 77 -22.80 -1.98 -8.95
N VAL A 78 -22.12 -1.87 -10.10
CA VAL A 78 -20.70 -1.53 -10.17
C VAL A 78 -20.42 -0.11 -9.65
N LYS A 79 -21.36 0.82 -9.79
CA LYS A 79 -21.21 2.19 -9.29
C LYS A 79 -21.43 2.29 -7.78
N LEU A 80 -22.19 1.38 -7.19
CA LEU A 80 -22.61 1.39 -5.78
C LEU A 80 -21.48 1.71 -4.77
N PRO A 81 -20.26 1.13 -4.88
CA PRO A 81 -19.19 1.40 -3.92
C PRO A 81 -18.66 2.84 -3.91
N LEU A 82 -18.92 3.60 -4.97
CA LEU A 82 -18.45 4.98 -5.16
C LEU A 82 -19.61 5.91 -5.63
N CYS A 83 -20.86 5.52 -5.42
CA CYS A 83 -22.00 6.24 -6.00
C CYS A 83 -22.38 7.53 -5.26
N PHE A 84 -21.78 7.81 -4.10
CA PHE A 84 -22.08 9.01 -3.34
C PHE A 84 -21.15 10.16 -3.76
N ASN A 85 -21.64 11.00 -4.66
CA ASN A 85 -21.22 12.39 -4.82
C ASN A 85 -22.44 13.26 -4.43
N GLU A 86 -22.22 14.44 -3.84
CA GLU A 86 -23.25 15.27 -3.18
C GLU A 86 -24.54 15.58 -3.99
N THR A 87 -24.59 15.23 -5.28
CA THR A 87 -25.66 15.58 -6.22
C THR A 87 -26.57 14.42 -6.66
N GLU A 88 -26.20 13.15 -6.48
CA GLU A 88 -27.01 12.00 -6.94
C GLU A 88 -26.84 10.78 -6.06
N THR A 89 -27.94 10.20 -5.57
CA THR A 89 -27.97 8.81 -5.10
C THR A 89 -29.08 8.07 -5.82
N ALA A 90 -28.71 7.09 -6.63
CA ALA A 90 -29.64 6.22 -7.36
C ALA A 90 -30.17 5.11 -6.46
N THR A 91 -30.76 5.45 -5.31
CA THR A 91 -31.37 4.44 -4.43
C THR A 91 -32.62 4.93 -3.72
N ASP A 92 -33.64 4.06 -3.72
CA ASP A 92 -34.94 4.27 -3.07
C ASP A 92 -35.01 3.63 -1.66
N SER A 93 -34.12 2.68 -1.34
CA SER A 93 -34.02 2.10 0.00
C SER A 93 -33.37 3.06 0.97
N GLN A 94 -34.11 3.42 2.01
CA GLN A 94 -33.59 4.19 3.12
C GLN A 94 -32.38 3.52 3.78
N TRP A 95 -32.37 2.18 3.87
CA TRP A 95 -31.24 1.45 4.44
C TRP A 95 -29.99 1.56 3.57
N LEU A 96 -30.12 1.30 2.27
CA LEU A 96 -29.00 1.31 1.34
C LEU A 96 -28.39 2.72 1.22
N TYR A 97 -29.24 3.74 1.11
CA TYR A 97 -28.82 5.14 1.18
C TYR A 97 -28.05 5.45 2.46
N SER A 98 -28.60 5.07 3.62
CA SER A 98 -28.00 5.38 4.93
C SER A 98 -26.68 4.64 5.13
N TYR A 99 -26.57 3.39 4.67
CA TYR A 99 -25.36 2.57 4.72
C TYR A 99 -24.24 3.20 3.87
N ILE A 100 -24.53 3.52 2.61
CA ILE A 100 -23.56 4.11 1.68
C ILE A 100 -23.13 5.50 2.16
N LYS A 101 -24.08 6.34 2.59
CA LYS A 101 -23.79 7.68 3.11
C LYS A 101 -22.90 7.64 4.35
N GLN A 102 -23.19 6.76 5.31
CA GLN A 102 -22.36 6.63 6.51
C GLN A 102 -20.96 6.13 6.19
N ALA A 103 -20.83 5.15 5.29
CA ALA A 103 -19.52 4.69 4.81
C ALA A 103 -18.75 5.83 4.12
N TYR A 104 -19.40 6.58 3.23
CA TYR A 104 -18.81 7.75 2.57
C TYR A 104 -18.34 8.81 3.57
N MET A 105 -19.14 9.13 4.59
CA MET A 105 -18.74 10.06 5.66
C MET A 105 -17.56 9.56 6.52
N CYS A 106 -17.23 8.28 6.43
CA CYS A 106 -16.08 7.64 7.05
C CYS A 106 -14.88 7.49 6.11
N HIS A 107 -14.97 7.94 4.85
CA HIS A 107 -13.82 8.04 3.97
C HIS A 107 -12.84 9.09 4.50
N LEU A 108 -11.55 8.83 4.34
CA LEU A 108 -10.49 9.64 4.90
C LEU A 108 -10.55 11.13 4.46
N GLU A 109 -10.97 11.40 3.23
CA GLU A 109 -11.20 12.75 2.70
C GLU A 109 -12.25 13.55 3.49
N ASN A 110 -13.23 12.85 4.10
CA ASN A 110 -14.37 13.46 4.77
C ASN A 110 -14.17 13.59 6.29
N LEU A 111 -12.95 13.32 6.78
CA LEU A 111 -12.62 13.32 8.21
C LEU A 111 -11.78 14.53 8.64
N ASN A 112 -11.38 15.40 7.71
CA ASN A 112 -10.55 16.59 7.99
C ASN A 112 -9.22 16.26 8.72
N VAL A 113 -8.66 15.07 8.47
CA VAL A 113 -7.37 14.63 9.04
C VAL A 113 -6.22 14.66 8.03
N LEU A 114 -6.55 14.83 6.73
CA LEU A 114 -5.57 14.90 5.67
C LEU A 114 -4.85 16.25 5.70
N SER A 115 -3.55 16.23 5.45
CA SER A 115 -2.76 17.42 5.19
C SER A 115 -2.44 17.52 3.70
N THR A 116 -2.14 18.73 3.25
CA THR A 116 -1.47 18.92 1.95
C THR A 116 0.02 18.58 2.06
N LEU A 117 0.66 18.25 0.93
CA LEU A 117 2.11 18.00 0.93
C LEU A 117 2.89 19.26 1.36
N SER A 118 2.40 20.46 1.00
CA SER A 118 2.97 21.74 1.43
C SER A 118 2.83 22.05 2.91
N GLU A 119 1.83 21.46 3.59
CA GLU A 119 1.73 21.55 5.05
C GLU A 119 2.66 20.54 5.74
N ALA A 120 2.85 19.37 5.12
CA ALA A 120 3.74 18.33 5.63
C ALA A 120 5.22 18.69 5.48
N VAL A 121 5.57 19.46 4.45
CA VAL A 121 6.95 19.86 4.16
C VAL A 121 7.05 21.38 4.21
N SER A 122 7.87 21.92 5.11
CA SER A 122 8.01 23.38 5.32
C SER A 122 8.28 24.14 4.01
N LYS A 123 7.65 25.32 3.86
CA LYS A 123 7.47 26.17 2.64
C LYS A 123 8.69 26.46 1.72
N ASN A 124 9.90 26.01 2.00
CA ASN A 124 11.11 26.36 1.24
C ASN A 124 11.54 25.35 0.16
N SER A 125 10.83 24.24 -0.06
CA SER A 125 11.17 23.29 -1.14
C SER A 125 10.46 23.64 -2.44
N GLY A 126 11.16 24.27 -3.39
CA GLY A 126 10.67 24.44 -4.76
C GLY A 126 10.42 23.08 -5.41
N PHE A 127 9.21 22.88 -5.94
CA PHE A 127 8.85 21.67 -6.68
C PHE A 127 9.23 21.84 -8.16
N GLU A 128 10.31 21.20 -8.59
CA GLU A 128 10.62 21.08 -10.03
C GLU A 128 10.04 19.78 -10.61
N LYS A 129 9.43 19.88 -11.80
CA LYS A 129 8.89 18.73 -12.53
C LYS A 129 10.03 17.88 -13.11
N SER A 130 10.26 16.68 -12.58
CA SER A 130 11.18 15.69 -13.18
C SER A 130 10.57 14.97 -14.39
N ARG A 131 11.38 14.73 -15.43
CA ARG A 131 11.08 13.86 -16.58
C ARG A 131 11.69 12.47 -16.36
N THR A 132 10.86 11.46 -16.10
CA THR A 132 11.31 10.06 -16.00
C THR A 132 11.40 9.39 -17.36
N GLU A 133 12.61 8.97 -17.78
CA GLU A 133 12.83 8.08 -18.93
C GLU A 133 12.93 6.61 -18.47
N ALA A 134 12.29 5.70 -19.22
CA ALA A 134 12.41 4.23 -19.12
C ALA A 134 11.74 3.54 -17.91
N MET A 135 10.45 3.78 -17.71
CA MET A 135 9.57 2.99 -16.83
C MET A 135 8.19 2.84 -17.47
N SER A 136 7.38 1.87 -17.02
CA SER A 136 5.95 1.91 -17.36
C SER A 136 5.35 3.21 -16.82
N ILE A 137 4.47 3.85 -17.58
CA ILE A 137 3.89 5.18 -17.28
C ILE A 137 3.49 5.30 -15.79
N LYS A 138 2.84 4.25 -15.27
CA LYS A 138 2.43 4.16 -13.86
C LYS A 138 3.59 4.19 -12.86
N LYS A 139 4.60 3.34 -13.04
CA LYS A 139 5.72 3.26 -12.08
C LYS A 139 6.59 4.52 -12.14
N GLY A 140 6.71 5.16 -13.32
CA GLY A 140 7.39 6.43 -13.47
C GLY A 140 6.68 7.57 -12.72
N HIS A 141 5.35 7.62 -12.78
CA HIS A 141 4.56 8.65 -12.10
C HIS A 141 4.59 8.51 -10.56
N GLU A 142 4.41 7.29 -10.02
CA GLU A 142 4.53 7.04 -8.57
C GLU A 142 5.93 7.39 -8.06
N VAL A 143 6.98 6.95 -8.76
CA VAL A 143 8.37 7.23 -8.37
C VAL A 143 8.69 8.72 -8.44
N SER A 144 8.24 9.42 -9.48
CA SER A 144 8.47 10.88 -9.62
C SER A 144 7.80 11.69 -8.52
N ILE A 145 6.58 11.36 -8.13
CA ILE A 145 5.89 12.05 -7.03
C ILE A 145 6.52 11.68 -5.68
N MET A 146 6.79 10.40 -5.46
CA MET A 146 7.41 9.94 -4.21
C MET A 146 8.80 10.54 -4.02
N SER A 147 9.62 10.62 -5.07
CA SER A 147 10.96 11.19 -4.99
C SER A 147 10.93 12.69 -4.67
N GLN A 148 9.94 13.44 -5.18
CA GLN A 148 9.72 14.83 -4.79
C GLN A 148 9.36 14.96 -3.30
N ALA A 149 8.45 14.13 -2.79
CA ALA A 149 8.08 14.15 -1.38
C ALA A 149 9.27 13.79 -0.47
N VAL A 150 10.02 12.74 -0.80
CA VAL A 150 11.22 12.33 -0.06
C VAL A 150 12.31 13.40 -0.13
N SER A 151 12.54 14.00 -1.30
CA SER A 151 13.52 15.09 -1.48
C SER A 151 13.14 16.33 -0.67
N ALA A 152 11.87 16.71 -0.66
CA ALA A 152 11.39 17.83 0.12
C ALA A 152 11.58 17.58 1.64
N MET A 153 11.29 16.36 2.11
CA MET A 153 11.57 15.95 3.50
C MET A 153 13.07 15.92 3.81
N PHE A 154 13.88 15.41 2.88
CA PHE A 154 15.33 15.39 2.98
C PHE A 154 15.92 16.81 3.08
N ASN A 155 15.40 17.78 2.33
CA ASN A 155 15.90 19.16 2.38
C ASN A 155 15.37 19.96 3.57
N SER A 156 14.22 19.59 4.12
CA SER A 156 13.62 20.26 5.30
C SER A 156 14.11 19.67 6.63
N THR A 157 14.72 18.50 6.59
CA THR A 157 15.42 17.90 7.73
C THR A 157 16.93 17.97 7.47
N ALA A 158 17.76 18.14 8.49
CA ALA A 158 19.23 18.15 8.29
C ALA A 158 19.76 16.72 8.05
N ALA A 159 19.15 16.01 7.10
CA ALA A 159 19.47 14.64 6.74
C ALA A 159 20.65 14.61 5.76
N ASP A 160 21.49 13.59 5.91
CA ASP A 160 22.68 13.37 5.09
C ASP A 160 22.43 12.34 3.99
N MET A 161 21.48 11.43 4.22
CA MET A 161 21.11 10.39 3.25
C MET A 161 19.64 9.95 3.36
N VAL A 162 19.24 9.08 2.44
CA VAL A 162 17.96 8.37 2.45
C VAL A 162 18.19 6.86 2.59
N VAL A 163 17.36 6.21 3.40
CA VAL A 163 17.28 4.74 3.47
C VAL A 163 15.93 4.29 2.89
N ASP A 164 15.95 3.67 1.72
CA ASP A 164 14.77 3.15 1.01
C ASP A 164 14.58 1.66 1.33
N VAL A 165 13.60 1.37 2.19
CA VAL A 165 13.32 0.02 2.69
C VAL A 165 12.19 -0.62 1.89
N GLY A 166 12.45 -1.84 1.40
CA GLY A 166 11.57 -2.46 0.40
C GLY A 166 11.78 -1.85 -0.98
N SER A 167 13.02 -1.44 -1.29
CA SER A 167 13.41 -0.74 -2.52
C SER A 167 13.07 -1.52 -3.80
N GLY A 168 12.84 -2.83 -3.71
CA GLY A 168 12.50 -3.68 -4.84
C GLY A 168 13.52 -3.54 -5.96
N LYS A 169 13.05 -3.23 -7.16
CA LYS A 169 13.93 -3.04 -8.32
C LYS A 169 14.78 -1.76 -8.26
N GLY A 170 14.68 -0.95 -7.21
CA GLY A 170 15.54 0.22 -6.98
C GLY A 170 15.21 1.45 -7.81
N TYR A 171 13.95 1.63 -8.23
CA TYR A 171 13.57 2.78 -9.06
C TYR A 171 13.54 4.09 -8.26
N LEU A 172 13.02 4.07 -7.02
CA LEU A 172 12.96 5.25 -6.17
C LEU A 172 14.36 5.73 -5.79
N GLY A 173 15.22 4.84 -5.29
CA GLY A 173 16.61 5.18 -4.95
C GLY A 173 17.42 5.70 -6.14
N ALA A 174 17.24 5.13 -7.34
CA ALA A 174 17.89 5.64 -8.54
C ALA A 174 17.39 7.04 -8.93
N GLU A 175 16.09 7.32 -8.85
CA GLU A 175 15.54 8.66 -9.13
C GLU A 175 16.05 9.70 -8.12
N LEU A 176 16.03 9.38 -6.83
CA LEU A 176 16.54 10.24 -5.75
C LEU A 176 18.02 10.58 -5.95
N SER A 177 18.83 9.57 -6.24
CA SER A 177 20.26 9.74 -6.47
C SER A 177 20.57 10.56 -7.72
N ARG A 178 19.86 10.31 -8.83
CA ARG A 178 20.19 10.93 -10.12
C ARG A 178 19.59 12.31 -10.33
N THR A 179 18.35 12.50 -9.90
CA THR A 179 17.60 13.74 -10.13
C THR A 179 17.87 14.74 -9.00
N PHE A 180 17.93 14.26 -7.75
CA PHE A 180 18.08 15.12 -6.57
C PHE A 180 19.48 15.07 -5.97
N ASN A 181 20.40 14.26 -6.52
CA ASN A 181 21.78 14.15 -6.05
C ASN A 181 21.90 13.69 -4.58
N ILE A 182 20.90 12.98 -4.08
CA ILE A 182 20.79 12.50 -2.70
C ILE A 182 21.50 11.14 -2.54
N PRO A 183 22.32 10.93 -1.51
CA PRO A 183 22.86 9.61 -1.21
C PRO A 183 21.77 8.65 -0.71
N VAL A 184 21.67 7.46 -1.31
CA VAL A 184 20.61 6.50 -1.00
C VAL A 184 21.15 5.10 -0.73
N LEU A 185 20.71 4.51 0.38
CA LEU A 185 20.83 3.09 0.68
C LEU A 185 19.50 2.39 0.40
N GLY A 186 19.45 1.50 -0.58
CA GLY A 186 18.26 0.70 -0.90
C GLY A 186 18.35 -0.68 -0.27
N LEU A 187 17.39 -1.06 0.56
CA LEU A 187 17.30 -2.38 1.20
C LEU A 187 16.15 -3.18 0.59
N ASP A 188 16.39 -4.41 0.18
CA ASP A 188 15.34 -5.35 -0.25
C ASP A 188 15.69 -6.78 0.19
N SER A 189 14.68 -7.59 0.50
CA SER A 189 14.91 -8.97 0.93
C SER A 189 15.19 -9.92 -0.23
N GLN A 190 14.83 -9.56 -1.46
CA GLN A 190 15.00 -10.43 -2.63
C GLN A 190 16.27 -10.07 -3.40
N GLU A 191 17.21 -11.01 -3.44
CA GLU A 191 18.47 -10.86 -4.16
C GLU A 191 18.30 -10.59 -5.67
N THR A 192 17.29 -11.17 -6.29
CA THR A 192 16.97 -10.92 -7.71
C THR A 192 16.64 -9.46 -8.00
N ASN A 193 15.98 -8.78 -7.05
CA ASN A 193 15.63 -7.38 -7.15
C ASN A 193 16.88 -6.48 -7.02
N THR A 194 17.73 -6.75 -6.03
CA THR A 194 18.93 -5.93 -5.75
C THR A 194 20.00 -6.12 -6.84
N HIS A 195 20.21 -7.33 -7.36
CA HIS A 195 21.06 -7.57 -8.52
C HIS A 195 20.57 -6.80 -9.75
N GLY A 196 19.25 -6.83 -10.01
CA GLY A 196 18.63 -6.02 -11.06
C GLY A 196 18.84 -4.52 -10.87
N ALA A 197 18.79 -4.03 -9.62
CA ALA A 197 19.05 -2.64 -9.28
C ALA A 197 20.53 -2.25 -9.51
N LYS A 198 21.49 -3.07 -9.04
CA LYS A 198 22.93 -2.88 -9.29
C LYS A 198 23.24 -2.80 -10.79
N ARG A 199 22.70 -3.73 -11.58
CA ARG A 199 22.87 -3.75 -13.03
C ARG A 199 22.32 -2.47 -13.69
N ARG A 200 21.16 -2.00 -13.24
CA ARG A 200 20.55 -0.76 -13.75
C ARG A 200 21.42 0.45 -13.43
N GLU A 201 21.95 0.53 -12.22
CA GLU A 201 22.84 1.63 -11.80
C GLU A 201 24.09 1.70 -12.67
N LEU A 202 24.72 0.56 -12.96
CA LEU A 202 25.85 0.47 -13.89
C LEU A 202 25.51 0.97 -15.30
N ILE A 203 24.31 0.62 -15.81
CA ILE A 203 23.85 1.06 -17.14
C ILE A 203 23.60 2.58 -17.14
N LEU A 204 22.95 3.11 -16.11
CA LEU A 204 22.64 4.53 -15.99
C LEU A 204 23.90 5.39 -15.87
N ASN A 205 24.89 4.94 -15.09
CA ASN A 205 26.17 5.64 -14.95
C ASN A 205 26.97 5.66 -16.25
N LYS A 206 26.97 4.56 -17.02
CA LYS A 206 27.54 4.53 -18.38
C LYS A 206 26.86 5.54 -19.31
N ARG A 207 25.53 5.65 -19.26
CA ARG A 207 24.77 6.62 -20.08
C ARG A 207 25.07 8.07 -19.67
N PHE A 208 25.18 8.33 -18.38
CA PHE A 208 25.49 9.66 -17.86
C PHE A 208 26.89 10.12 -18.27
N LYS A 209 27.92 9.26 -18.14
CA LYS A 209 29.28 9.55 -18.64
C LYS A 209 29.27 9.89 -20.14
N LYS A 210 28.56 9.10 -20.96
CA LYS A 210 28.41 9.38 -22.39
C LYS A 210 27.73 10.72 -22.69
N LYS A 211 26.65 11.06 -21.97
CA LYS A 211 25.98 12.37 -22.12
C LYS A 211 26.90 13.52 -21.69
N LYS A 212 27.62 13.40 -20.57
CA LYS A 212 28.57 14.41 -20.08
C LYS A 212 29.69 14.66 -21.11
N GLN A 213 30.30 13.59 -21.61
CA GLN A 213 31.31 13.67 -22.69
C GLN A 213 30.75 14.34 -23.96
N GLN A 214 29.51 14.03 -24.36
CA GLN A 214 28.87 14.67 -25.51
C GLN A 214 28.57 16.16 -25.30
N ILE A 215 28.19 16.57 -24.09
CA ILE A 215 27.94 17.98 -23.73
C ILE A 215 29.27 18.75 -23.69
N GLU A 216 30.30 18.19 -23.07
CA GLU A 216 31.65 18.77 -23.03
C GLU A 216 32.24 18.93 -24.44
N THR A 217 32.06 17.93 -25.31
CA THR A 217 32.52 17.99 -26.71
C THR A 217 31.74 19.03 -27.54
N LYS A 218 30.45 19.25 -27.23
CA LYS A 218 29.61 20.27 -27.88
C LYS A 218 29.93 21.69 -27.42
N ASN A 219 30.33 21.90 -26.16
CA ASN A 219 30.71 23.22 -25.66
C ASN A 219 32.05 23.72 -26.23
N THR A 220 32.89 22.85 -26.79
CA THR A 220 34.10 23.22 -27.57
C THR A 220 33.83 23.52 -29.06
N LYS A 221 32.60 23.33 -29.55
CA LYS A 221 32.25 23.57 -30.95
C LYS A 221 30.92 24.32 -31.04
N THR A 222 30.98 25.66 -30.93
CA THR A 222 29.84 26.50 -31.31
C THR A 222 29.70 26.47 -32.84
N GLU A 223 28.63 25.86 -33.32
CA GLU A 223 27.66 26.40 -34.29
C GLU A 223 27.01 25.31 -35.17
N VAL A 224 25.69 25.47 -35.30
CA VAL A 224 24.75 24.95 -36.32
C VAL A 224 24.12 23.54 -36.13
N SER A 225 22.78 23.62 -36.13
CA SER A 225 21.73 22.67 -36.50
C SER A 225 21.09 21.77 -35.44
N VAL A 226 19.80 22.07 -35.26
CA VAL A 226 18.77 21.31 -34.59
C VAL A 226 18.43 20.09 -35.45
N ALA A 227 18.49 18.89 -34.87
CA ALA A 227 17.75 17.74 -35.36
C ALA A 227 17.31 16.87 -34.19
N SER A 228 16.00 16.79 -34.02
CA SER A 228 15.30 15.82 -33.20
C SER A 228 15.66 14.40 -33.63
N ASN A 229 16.07 13.55 -32.71
CA ASN A 229 15.96 12.10 -32.92
C ASN A 229 15.55 11.40 -31.62
N GLN A 230 14.28 11.05 -31.64
CA GLN A 230 13.59 10.19 -30.71
C GLN A 230 13.69 8.78 -31.32
N SER A 231 14.47 7.89 -30.71
CA SER A 231 14.32 6.46 -30.98
C SER A 231 14.39 5.64 -29.71
N CYS A 232 13.26 5.01 -29.46
CA CYS A 232 13.05 3.92 -28.53
C CYS A 232 13.88 2.72 -28.99
N LEU A 233 14.63 2.07 -28.10
CA LEU A 233 15.15 0.72 -28.32
C LEU A 233 15.26 0.00 -26.97
N ASP A 234 14.17 -0.69 -26.65
CA ASP A 234 14.19 -1.87 -25.80
C ASP A 234 14.96 -2.97 -26.53
N THR A 235 16.08 -3.43 -25.95
CA THR A 235 16.63 -4.72 -26.34
C THR A 235 17.13 -5.43 -25.09
N CYS A 236 16.51 -6.57 -24.81
CA CYS A 236 16.89 -7.49 -23.75
C CYS A 236 18.28 -8.06 -24.07
N ILE A 237 19.31 -7.63 -23.34
CA ILE A 237 20.65 -8.23 -23.41
C ILE A 237 20.65 -9.43 -22.45
N THR A 238 20.81 -10.64 -22.99
CA THR A 238 20.89 -11.91 -22.25
C THR A 238 22.13 -11.98 -21.35
N ASP A 239 22.01 -12.68 -20.23
CA ASP A 239 22.94 -12.63 -19.08
C ASP A 239 24.37 -13.09 -19.38
N GLN A 240 24.58 -14.01 -20.33
CA GLN A 240 25.90 -14.60 -20.58
C GLN A 240 26.91 -13.67 -21.27
N ASN A 241 26.45 -12.69 -22.06
CA ASN A 241 27.34 -11.78 -22.80
C ASN A 241 27.80 -10.56 -21.98
N LEU A 242 27.26 -10.37 -20.77
CA LEU A 242 27.54 -9.19 -19.95
C LEU A 242 28.69 -9.42 -18.97
N GLU A 243 28.84 -10.61 -18.39
CA GLU A 243 29.95 -10.95 -17.48
C GLU A 243 31.32 -10.83 -18.16
N GLN A 244 31.44 -11.32 -19.40
CA GLN A 244 32.65 -11.15 -20.21
C GLN A 244 32.94 -9.69 -20.57
N ARG A 245 31.90 -8.84 -20.67
CA ARG A 245 32.06 -7.38 -20.89
C ARG A 245 32.24 -6.58 -19.59
N LEU A 246 31.98 -7.17 -18.44
CA LEU A 246 32.20 -6.56 -17.11
C LEU A 246 33.65 -6.72 -16.67
N GLN A 247 34.33 -7.80 -17.06
CA GLN A 247 35.76 -8.01 -16.80
C GLN A 247 36.69 -7.10 -17.63
N SER A 248 36.20 -6.46 -18.69
CA SER A 248 37.02 -5.68 -19.63
C SER A 248 37.03 -4.17 -19.38
N VAL A 249 36.57 -3.67 -18.22
CA VAL A 249 36.43 -2.22 -17.98
C VAL A 249 37.01 -1.83 -16.61
N ASN A 250 38.34 -1.78 -16.52
CA ASN A 250 39.10 -1.35 -15.33
C ASN A 250 39.22 0.18 -15.21
N ASN A 251 38.15 0.95 -15.38
CA ASN A 251 38.18 2.41 -15.12
C ASN A 251 36.77 2.95 -14.81
N LEU A 252 36.22 2.56 -13.65
CA LEU A 252 34.93 3.05 -13.15
C LEU A 252 35.05 4.22 -12.14
N ASP A 253 36.27 4.55 -11.68
CA ASP A 253 36.54 5.27 -10.43
C ASP A 253 36.10 6.74 -10.34
N ASP A 254 35.59 7.34 -11.41
CA ASP A 254 35.42 8.81 -11.50
C ASP A 254 33.96 9.32 -11.38
N VAL A 255 32.99 8.47 -10.99
CA VAL A 255 31.62 8.92 -10.69
C VAL A 255 31.24 8.49 -9.27
N PRO A 256 30.96 9.43 -8.35
CA PRO A 256 30.57 9.08 -6.99
C PRO A 256 29.27 8.27 -7.00
N VAL A 257 29.34 7.06 -6.45
CA VAL A 257 28.20 6.17 -6.30
C VAL A 257 27.30 6.76 -5.22
N LYS A 258 26.13 7.27 -5.61
CA LYS A 258 25.14 7.85 -4.69
C LYS A 258 23.92 6.97 -4.46
N TYR A 259 23.92 5.75 -5.01
CA TYR A 259 22.89 4.75 -4.74
C TYR A 259 23.53 3.37 -4.53
N VAL A 260 23.30 2.78 -3.36
CA VAL A 260 23.79 1.45 -3.01
C VAL A 260 22.60 0.54 -2.69
N PRO A 261 22.22 -0.38 -3.60
CA PRO A 261 21.24 -1.42 -3.32
C PRO A 261 21.88 -2.62 -2.60
N MET A 262 21.24 -3.11 -1.54
CA MET A 262 21.70 -4.19 -0.68
C MET A 262 20.59 -5.20 -0.37
N THR A 263 20.95 -6.49 -0.36
CA THR A 263 20.04 -7.57 0.02
C THR A 263 20.04 -7.73 1.53
N VAL A 264 18.94 -7.35 2.17
CA VAL A 264 18.74 -7.45 3.62
C VAL A 264 17.28 -7.74 3.91
N PHE A 265 17.04 -8.69 4.81
CA PHE A 265 15.71 -8.88 5.40
C PHE A 265 15.56 -7.96 6.62
N VAL A 266 14.78 -6.89 6.45
CA VAL A 266 14.63 -5.84 7.47
C VAL A 266 13.67 -6.28 8.57
N GLN A 267 14.11 -6.18 9.82
CA GLN A 267 13.34 -6.54 11.03
C GLN A 267 13.11 -5.31 11.92
N PRO A 268 12.08 -5.29 12.78
CA PRO A 268 11.75 -4.12 13.59
C PRO A 268 12.81 -3.68 14.59
N ASP A 269 13.64 -4.61 15.07
CA ASP A 269 14.71 -4.41 16.04
C ASP A 269 16.10 -4.27 15.40
N MET A 270 16.16 -4.25 14.06
CA MET A 270 17.40 -4.16 13.30
C MET A 270 18.13 -2.84 13.58
N GLY A 271 19.39 -2.95 14.00
CA GLY A 271 20.29 -1.80 14.11
C GLY A 271 20.71 -1.27 12.74
N LEU A 272 19.88 -0.43 12.12
CA LEU A 272 20.19 0.23 10.83
C LEU A 272 21.52 0.98 10.87
N ARG A 273 21.86 1.58 12.02
CA ARG A 273 23.15 2.22 12.28
C ARG A 273 24.34 1.37 11.89
N ASN A 274 24.33 0.07 12.20
CA ASN A 274 25.46 -0.81 11.88
C ASN A 274 25.64 -0.92 10.37
N ILE A 275 24.56 -1.01 9.60
CA ILE A 275 24.62 -1.07 8.13
C ILE A 275 25.11 0.28 7.58
N ILE A 276 24.59 1.38 8.11
CA ILE A 276 24.98 2.74 7.72
C ILE A 276 26.45 3.02 8.06
N GLN A 277 26.99 2.51 9.16
CA GLN A 277 28.42 2.66 9.49
C GLN A 277 29.34 2.04 8.44
N HIS A 278 28.94 0.91 7.83
CA HIS A 278 29.75 0.22 6.83
C HIS A 278 29.63 0.86 5.43
N ILE A 279 28.46 1.40 5.08
CA ILE A 279 28.18 1.92 3.73
C ILE A 279 28.27 3.44 3.66
N GLY A 280 27.97 4.13 4.75
CA GLY A 280 27.96 5.59 4.87
C GLY A 280 29.20 6.27 4.28
N PRO A 281 30.44 5.80 4.55
CA PRO A 281 31.64 6.37 3.94
C PRO A 281 31.68 6.33 2.41
N GLN A 282 31.00 5.36 1.79
CA GLN A 282 30.90 5.23 0.33
C GLN A 282 29.88 6.22 -0.26
N LEU A 283 28.88 6.62 0.54
CA LEU A 283 27.76 7.45 0.13
C LEU A 283 27.93 8.94 0.49
N CYS A 284 28.56 9.22 1.64
CA CYS A 284 28.67 10.52 2.29
C CYS A 284 30.14 10.81 2.64
N SER A 285 30.90 11.38 1.69
CA SER A 285 32.33 11.68 1.86
C SER A 285 32.62 12.91 2.72
N THR A 286 31.59 13.69 3.07
CA THR A 286 31.72 14.96 3.82
C THR A 286 31.43 14.83 5.31
N CYS A 287 31.13 13.62 5.79
CA CYS A 287 30.78 13.34 7.18
C CYS A 287 32.01 12.81 7.93
N ASP A 288 32.56 13.63 8.83
CA ASP A 288 33.73 13.24 9.65
C ASP A 288 33.38 12.21 10.75
N ASN A 289 32.09 12.04 11.09
CA ASN A 289 31.64 11.07 12.09
C ASN A 289 30.31 10.41 11.69
N ILE A 290 30.41 9.15 11.25
CA ILE A 290 29.30 8.34 10.72
C ILE A 290 28.19 8.08 11.77
N ASP A 291 28.54 8.15 13.06
CA ASP A 291 27.59 7.99 14.16
C ASP A 291 26.60 9.16 14.24
N ARG A 292 26.92 10.29 13.60
CA ARG A 292 26.05 11.47 13.53
C ARG A 292 25.25 11.58 12.24
N LEU A 293 25.34 10.58 11.35
CA LEU A 293 24.54 10.61 10.12
C LEU A 293 23.05 10.59 10.44
N HIS A 294 22.36 11.61 9.96
CA HIS A 294 20.92 11.70 9.94
C HIS A 294 20.40 11.20 8.61
N PHE A 295 19.24 10.54 8.62
CA PHE A 295 18.65 10.01 7.40
C PHE A 295 17.13 10.09 7.40
N VAL A 296 16.60 10.20 6.19
CA VAL A 296 15.17 10.01 5.93
C VAL A 296 14.93 8.53 5.66
N LEU A 297 14.05 7.91 6.44
CA LEU A 297 13.59 6.56 6.20
C LEU A 297 12.38 6.61 5.25
N THR A 298 12.43 5.84 4.16
CA THR A 298 11.33 5.80 3.18
C THR A 298 10.99 4.40 2.73
N GLY A 299 9.76 4.22 2.26
CA GLY A 299 9.33 3.00 1.60
C GLY A 299 8.06 3.22 0.77
N LEU A 300 8.14 2.88 -0.52
CA LEU A 300 7.01 2.96 -1.46
C LEU A 300 6.36 1.58 -1.64
N HIS A 301 5.09 1.46 -1.26
CA HIS A 301 4.34 0.20 -1.23
C HIS A 301 4.92 -0.83 -0.26
N THR A 302 5.16 -0.43 0.99
CA THR A 302 5.59 -1.34 2.05
C THR A 302 4.50 -2.37 2.36
N CYS A 303 4.72 -3.61 1.92
CA CYS A 303 3.74 -4.70 2.03
C CYS A 303 3.56 -5.18 3.47
N GLY A 304 2.31 -5.34 3.91
CA GLY A 304 1.96 -6.04 5.14
C GLY A 304 2.61 -5.41 6.37
N SER A 305 3.43 -6.19 7.07
CA SER A 305 4.15 -5.77 8.28
C SER A 305 5.20 -4.69 8.04
N LEU A 306 5.73 -4.56 6.82
CA LEU A 306 6.88 -3.71 6.56
C LEU A 306 6.61 -2.23 6.88
N ALA A 307 5.39 -1.75 6.65
CA ALA A 307 4.99 -0.39 7.02
C ALA A 307 5.16 -0.12 8.52
N VAL A 308 4.85 -1.12 9.36
CA VAL A 308 5.02 -1.07 10.82
C VAL A 308 6.48 -1.17 11.20
N THR A 309 7.24 -2.05 10.54
CA THR A 309 8.69 -2.16 10.69
C THR A 309 9.38 -0.80 10.45
N LEU A 310 9.02 -0.09 9.37
CA LEU A 310 9.55 1.26 9.11
C LEU A 310 9.25 2.23 10.26
N MET A 311 8.01 2.25 10.78
CA MET A 311 7.66 3.14 11.89
C MET A 311 8.46 2.80 13.16
N LYS A 312 8.65 1.51 13.46
CA LYS A 312 9.45 1.08 14.62
C LYS A 312 10.92 1.45 14.47
N LEU A 313 11.52 1.20 13.31
CA LEU A 313 12.90 1.61 13.00
C LEU A 313 13.08 3.13 13.05
N PHE A 314 12.11 3.87 12.51
CA PHE A 314 12.07 5.33 12.62
C PHE A 314 12.08 5.77 14.08
N LEU A 315 11.25 5.20 14.95
CA LEU A 315 11.22 5.58 16.36
C LEU A 315 12.49 5.16 17.12
N GLN A 316 13.03 3.97 16.83
CA GLN A 316 14.17 3.38 17.54
C GLN A 316 15.51 4.06 17.23
N ASP A 317 15.80 4.43 15.97
CA ASP A 317 17.11 5.00 15.60
C ASP A 317 17.10 6.54 15.73
N PRO A 318 17.93 7.14 16.60
CA PRO A 318 17.98 8.60 16.77
C PRO A 318 18.32 9.35 15.48
N GLY A 319 19.10 8.77 14.57
CA GLY A 319 19.41 9.43 13.31
C GLY A 319 18.34 9.27 12.23
N ALA A 320 17.28 8.49 12.45
CA ALA A 320 16.11 8.50 11.58
C ALA A 320 15.28 9.76 11.87
N VAL A 321 15.63 10.88 11.24
CA VAL A 321 15.03 12.21 11.52
C VAL A 321 13.68 12.43 10.85
N ALA A 322 13.41 11.68 9.78
CA ALA A 322 12.12 11.73 9.09
C ALA A 322 11.69 10.36 8.55
N LEU A 323 10.38 10.19 8.39
CA LEU A 323 9.72 9.03 7.80
C LEU A 323 8.85 9.47 6.62
N VAL A 324 8.94 8.77 5.50
CA VAL A 324 8.03 8.91 4.34
C VAL A 324 7.57 7.52 3.88
N SER A 325 6.38 7.10 4.29
CA SER A 325 5.92 5.71 4.16
C SER A 325 4.58 5.59 3.44
N VAL A 326 4.54 4.78 2.38
CA VAL A 326 3.30 4.35 1.70
C VAL A 326 3.12 2.87 1.95
N GLY A 327 2.13 2.49 2.75
CA GLY A 327 1.80 1.09 3.03
C GLY A 327 0.95 0.44 1.95
N CYS A 328 1.07 -0.88 1.78
CA CYS A 328 0.19 -1.65 0.91
C CYS A 328 -0.06 -3.07 1.46
N CYS A 329 -0.90 -3.86 0.78
CA CYS A 329 -1.17 -5.27 1.09
C CYS A 329 -1.60 -5.54 2.55
N TYR A 330 -2.64 -4.86 3.02
CA TYR A 330 -3.15 -4.99 4.40
C TYR A 330 -3.51 -6.44 4.79
N GLN A 331 -3.87 -7.29 3.83
CA GLN A 331 -4.16 -8.71 4.07
C GLN A 331 -2.96 -9.53 4.58
N GLN A 332 -1.74 -9.00 4.45
CA GLN A 332 -0.50 -9.61 4.98
C GLN A 332 -0.13 -9.09 6.38
N MET A 333 -0.93 -8.21 6.97
CA MET A 333 -0.76 -7.80 8.37
C MET A 333 -1.30 -8.88 9.34
N GLU A 334 -0.92 -8.76 10.60
CA GLU A 334 -1.38 -9.62 11.72
C GLU A 334 -2.00 -8.75 12.82
N GLU A 335 -2.95 -9.30 13.58
CA GLU A 335 -3.78 -8.53 14.53
C GLU A 335 -3.77 -9.08 15.96
N VAL A 336 -3.86 -8.17 16.94
CA VAL A 336 -3.87 -8.48 18.38
C VAL A 336 -4.97 -9.46 18.78
N HIS A 337 -6.15 -9.31 18.21
CA HIS A 337 -7.36 -10.01 18.66
C HIS A 337 -7.90 -11.06 17.67
N TYR A 338 -7.10 -11.54 16.70
CA TYR A 338 -7.58 -12.44 15.62
C TYR A 338 -7.12 -13.91 15.73
N THR A 339 -6.84 -14.41 16.94
CA THR A 339 -6.62 -15.86 17.16
C THR A 339 -7.27 -16.26 18.48
N ASP A 340 -8.05 -17.35 18.48
CA ASP A 340 -8.52 -18.02 19.70
C ASP A 340 -7.32 -18.42 20.56
N GLY A 341 -6.98 -17.58 21.53
CA GLY A 341 -5.82 -17.77 22.39
C GLY A 341 -5.56 -16.53 23.22
N ASP A 342 -5.20 -16.78 24.49
CA ASP A 342 -4.89 -15.79 25.53
C ASP A 342 -4.05 -14.61 24.98
N PRO A 343 -4.19 -13.39 25.53
CA PRO A 343 -3.44 -12.22 25.09
C PRO A 343 -1.96 -12.36 25.49
N THR A 344 -1.20 -13.15 24.73
CA THR A 344 0.27 -13.18 24.83
C THR A 344 0.85 -12.00 24.07
N ASP A 345 1.76 -11.31 24.75
CA ASP A 345 2.53 -10.11 24.40
C ASP A 345 2.21 -9.39 23.07
N SER A 346 1.69 -8.17 23.20
CA SER A 346 1.04 -7.38 22.13
C SER A 346 2.00 -6.73 21.12
N ASP A 347 3.31 -6.76 21.38
CA ASP A 347 4.27 -5.90 20.68
C ASP A 347 4.68 -6.38 19.29
N SER A 348 4.43 -7.64 18.93
CA SER A 348 4.77 -8.21 17.61
C SER A 348 3.73 -7.95 16.52
N LYS A 349 2.54 -7.46 16.87
CA LYS A 349 1.38 -7.42 15.97
C LYS A 349 1.22 -6.06 15.28
N HIS A 350 0.52 -6.05 14.15
CA HIS A 350 0.54 -4.93 13.19
C HIS A 350 -0.70 -4.01 13.26
N PHE A 351 -1.76 -4.44 13.97
CA PHE A 351 -2.96 -3.65 14.23
C PHE A 351 -3.73 -4.18 15.46
N PRO A 352 -4.33 -3.31 16.30
CA PRO A 352 -4.10 -1.86 16.35
C PRO A 352 -2.74 -1.54 16.98
N LEU A 353 -2.10 -0.46 16.52
CA LEU A 353 -0.82 0.03 17.05
C LEU A 353 -1.01 1.09 18.12
N SER A 354 -1.97 2.01 17.91
CA SER A 354 -2.21 3.14 18.81
C SER A 354 -2.72 2.69 20.18
N LYS A 355 -2.39 3.46 21.23
CA LYS A 355 -2.93 3.26 22.58
C LYS A 355 -4.45 3.34 22.56
N LEU A 356 -5.02 4.28 21.79
CA LEU A 356 -6.47 4.40 21.61
C LEU A 356 -7.08 3.14 20.98
N GLY A 357 -6.54 2.67 19.86
CA GLY A 357 -7.06 1.49 19.18
C GLY A 357 -6.98 0.22 20.03
N LYS A 358 -5.87 0.04 20.78
CA LYS A 358 -5.72 -1.03 21.78
C LYS A 358 -6.75 -0.91 22.90
N LYS A 359 -6.99 0.30 23.43
CA LYS A 359 -8.00 0.55 24.47
C LYS A 359 -9.41 0.25 23.99
N MET A 360 -9.72 0.57 22.74
CA MET A 360 -11.00 0.26 22.09
C MET A 360 -11.13 -1.21 21.65
N LYS A 361 -10.08 -2.03 21.84
CA LYS A 361 -10.02 -3.44 21.41
C LYS A 361 -10.38 -3.63 19.93
N MET A 362 -9.93 -2.69 19.09
CA MET A 362 -10.25 -2.71 17.67
C MET A 362 -9.65 -3.94 16.99
N TYR A 363 -10.41 -4.51 16.06
CA TYR A 363 -9.97 -5.61 15.20
C TYR A 363 -10.69 -5.53 13.85
N LEU A 364 -10.07 -6.04 12.78
CA LEU A 364 -10.67 -6.03 11.44
C LEU A 364 -10.84 -7.43 10.90
N GLY A 365 -9.90 -8.33 11.14
CA GLY A 365 -9.89 -9.67 10.57
C GLY A 365 -9.39 -9.74 9.13
N ARG A 366 -8.93 -10.94 8.72
CA ARG A 366 -8.17 -11.13 7.48
C ARG A 366 -8.96 -10.76 6.22
N ASN A 367 -10.24 -11.11 6.17
CA ASN A 367 -11.08 -10.87 5.00
C ASN A 367 -11.44 -9.38 4.86
N ALA A 368 -11.63 -8.66 5.97
CA ALA A 368 -11.76 -7.20 5.96
C ALA A 368 -10.48 -6.52 5.43
N ARG A 369 -9.30 -6.95 5.90
CA ARG A 369 -8.01 -6.42 5.39
C ARG A 369 -7.80 -6.71 3.90
N ASN A 370 -8.29 -7.85 3.40
CA ASN A 370 -8.31 -8.17 1.97
C ASN A 370 -9.34 -7.36 1.17
N LEU A 371 -10.41 -6.90 1.82
CA LEU A 371 -11.40 -6.00 1.22
C LEU A 371 -10.84 -4.59 1.08
N ALA A 372 -10.14 -4.06 2.09
CA ALA A 372 -9.35 -2.83 1.97
C ALA A 372 -8.34 -2.92 0.81
N SER A 373 -7.87 -4.15 0.53
CA SER A 373 -7.19 -4.67 -0.69
C SER A 373 -7.65 -4.12 -2.06
N GLN A 374 -8.94 -3.86 -2.19
CA GLN A 374 -9.61 -3.69 -3.47
C GLN A 374 -9.44 -2.28 -4.02
N SER A 375 -9.33 -2.17 -5.34
CA SER A 375 -9.16 -0.89 -6.03
C SER A 375 -10.48 -0.43 -6.63
N LEU A 376 -11.34 0.22 -5.84
CA LEU A 376 -12.69 0.59 -6.26
C LEU A 376 -12.72 1.41 -7.56
N HIS A 377 -11.86 2.41 -7.68
CA HIS A 377 -11.76 3.24 -8.89
C HIS A 377 -11.43 2.41 -10.15
N ARG A 378 -10.60 1.36 -10.01
CA ARG A 378 -10.30 0.46 -11.14
C ARG A 378 -11.43 -0.52 -11.45
N ILE A 379 -12.12 -1.00 -10.41
CA ILE A 379 -13.31 -1.85 -10.57
C ILE A 379 -14.40 -1.07 -11.31
N GLN A 380 -14.65 0.17 -10.91
CA GLN A 380 -15.62 1.03 -11.58
C GLN A 380 -15.19 1.36 -13.02
N ALA A 381 -13.91 1.69 -13.24
CA ALA A 381 -13.38 1.98 -14.58
C ALA A 381 -13.43 0.76 -15.52
N SER A 382 -13.29 -0.46 -15.01
CA SER A 382 -13.41 -1.68 -15.84
C SER A 382 -14.85 -2.01 -16.20
N LYS A 383 -15.84 -1.44 -15.49
CA LYS A 383 -17.27 -1.76 -15.60
C LYS A 383 -17.60 -3.24 -15.35
N GLN A 384 -16.68 -4.01 -14.77
CA GLN A 384 -16.87 -5.43 -14.51
C GLN A 384 -17.45 -5.66 -13.13
N LEU A 385 -18.65 -6.24 -13.08
CA LEU A 385 -19.30 -6.64 -11.83
C LEU A 385 -18.49 -7.71 -11.11
N GLN A 386 -18.14 -7.44 -9.86
CA GLN A 386 -17.33 -8.34 -9.03
C GLN A 386 -18.23 -9.33 -8.27
N GLY A 387 -17.66 -10.45 -7.85
CA GLY A 387 -18.33 -11.44 -7.00
C GLY A 387 -18.78 -12.71 -7.74
N LYS A 388 -19.16 -12.63 -9.02
CA LYS A 388 -19.66 -13.79 -9.80
C LYS A 388 -18.71 -15.00 -9.80
N ASP A 389 -17.41 -14.76 -9.77
CA ASP A 389 -16.36 -15.80 -9.68
C ASP A 389 -16.47 -16.72 -8.42
N PHE A 390 -17.26 -16.34 -7.42
CA PHE A 390 -17.51 -17.16 -6.23
C PHE A 390 -18.75 -18.06 -6.34
N TYR A 391 -19.62 -17.88 -7.33
CA TYR A 391 -20.89 -18.61 -7.42
C TYR A 391 -20.70 -20.13 -7.42
N TRP A 392 -19.86 -20.66 -8.31
CA TRP A 392 -19.57 -22.11 -8.33
C TRP A 392 -18.84 -22.60 -7.06
N ARG A 393 -18.08 -21.74 -6.37
CA ARG A 393 -17.50 -22.10 -5.06
C ARG A 393 -18.58 -22.19 -3.99
N ALA A 394 -19.61 -21.37 -4.05
CA ALA A 394 -20.72 -21.40 -3.12
C ALA A 394 -21.59 -22.66 -3.32
N LEU A 395 -21.85 -23.06 -4.56
CA LEU A 395 -22.51 -24.34 -4.85
C LEU A 395 -21.67 -25.52 -4.36
N LEU A 396 -20.36 -25.48 -4.59
CA LEU A 396 -19.44 -26.53 -4.12
C LEU A 396 -19.45 -26.64 -2.58
N ASP A 397 -19.49 -25.51 -1.86
CA ASP A 397 -19.56 -25.51 -0.39
C ASP A 397 -20.83 -26.20 0.13
N VAL A 398 -21.98 -25.99 -0.53
CA VAL A 398 -23.24 -26.70 -0.21
C VAL A 398 -23.07 -28.20 -0.42
N ILE A 399 -22.47 -28.64 -1.53
CA ILE A 399 -22.23 -30.06 -1.82
C ILE A 399 -21.30 -30.68 -0.76
N ILE A 400 -20.17 -30.04 -0.46
CA ILE A 400 -19.20 -30.54 0.53
C ILE A 400 -19.88 -30.74 1.89
N ARG A 401 -20.70 -29.78 2.33
CA ARG A 401 -21.45 -29.87 3.60
C ARG A 401 -22.52 -30.96 3.57
N ASN A 402 -23.27 -31.09 2.48
CA ASN A 402 -24.29 -32.13 2.32
C ASN A 402 -23.67 -33.54 2.33
N LEU A 403 -22.43 -33.69 1.88
CA LEU A 403 -21.66 -34.93 1.98
C LEU A 403 -21.09 -35.18 3.39
N GLY A 404 -21.31 -34.29 4.36
CA GLY A 404 -20.76 -34.39 5.70
C GLY A 404 -19.24 -34.17 5.77
N LEU A 405 -18.65 -33.58 4.72
CA LEU A 405 -17.22 -33.31 4.65
C LEU A 405 -16.89 -31.96 5.28
N SER A 406 -15.78 -31.88 6.00
CA SER A 406 -15.24 -30.62 6.48
C SER A 406 -14.54 -29.86 5.34
N VAL A 407 -14.83 -28.58 5.19
CA VAL A 407 -14.12 -27.70 4.24
C VAL A 407 -12.73 -27.40 4.80
N PRO A 408 -11.63 -27.71 4.10
CA PRO A 408 -10.30 -27.33 4.56
C PRO A 408 -10.12 -25.80 4.55
N GLU A 409 -9.47 -25.23 5.56
CA GLU A 409 -9.19 -23.78 5.63
C GLU A 409 -8.42 -23.23 4.42
N LYS A 410 -7.62 -24.08 3.77
CA LYS A 410 -6.84 -23.71 2.58
C LYS A 410 -6.95 -24.79 1.51
N ILE A 411 -7.71 -24.49 0.46
CA ILE A 411 -7.77 -25.35 -0.72
C ILE A 411 -6.86 -24.80 -1.82
N LYS A 412 -5.72 -25.44 -2.03
CA LYS A 412 -4.80 -25.12 -3.14
C LYS A 412 -5.40 -25.64 -4.45
N GLY A 413 -5.23 -24.91 -5.55
CA GLY A 413 -5.65 -25.37 -6.90
C GLY A 413 -7.07 -24.98 -7.34
N ILE A 414 -7.95 -24.53 -6.44
CA ILE A 414 -9.31 -24.08 -6.82
C ILE A 414 -9.33 -22.67 -7.44
N ARG A 415 -8.33 -21.83 -7.14
CA ARG A 415 -8.30 -20.45 -7.64
C ARG A 415 -8.23 -20.42 -9.18
N GLY A 416 -9.23 -19.81 -9.81
CA GLY A 416 -9.34 -19.68 -11.26
C GLY A 416 -9.76 -20.97 -11.98
N LEU A 417 -10.14 -22.03 -11.24
CA LEU A 417 -10.59 -23.29 -11.83
C LEU A 417 -11.88 -23.12 -12.64
N ASN A 418 -12.77 -22.20 -12.23
CA ASN A 418 -14.00 -21.88 -12.97
C ASN A 418 -13.73 -21.47 -14.42
N LYS A 419 -12.64 -20.73 -14.67
CA LYS A 419 -12.24 -20.30 -16.03
C LYS A 419 -11.71 -21.44 -16.91
N LYS A 420 -11.45 -22.62 -16.33
CA LYS A 420 -10.92 -23.82 -17.00
C LYS A 420 -11.97 -24.92 -17.18
N CYS A 421 -13.22 -24.67 -16.76
CA CYS A 421 -14.30 -25.65 -16.77
C CYS A 421 -15.47 -25.05 -17.54
N PRO A 422 -16.05 -25.76 -18.53
CA PRO A 422 -17.15 -25.22 -19.32
C PRO A 422 -18.49 -25.28 -18.59
N THR A 423 -18.65 -26.20 -17.63
CA THR A 423 -19.87 -26.36 -16.83
C THR A 423 -19.56 -26.39 -15.33
N PHE A 424 -20.59 -26.17 -14.50
CA PHE A 424 -20.48 -26.36 -13.06
C PHE A 424 -20.16 -27.82 -12.69
N LYS A 425 -20.72 -28.81 -13.41
CA LYS A 425 -20.41 -30.23 -13.21
C LYS A 425 -18.91 -30.51 -13.37
N ASP A 426 -18.29 -30.02 -14.45
CA ASP A 426 -16.85 -30.17 -14.68
C ASP A 426 -16.02 -29.49 -13.59
N TYR A 427 -16.47 -28.32 -13.15
CA TYR A 427 -15.85 -27.57 -12.06
C TYR A 427 -15.90 -28.36 -10.74
N ALA A 428 -17.08 -28.85 -10.36
CA ALA A 428 -17.32 -29.54 -9.11
C ALA A 428 -16.51 -30.84 -9.04
N LEU A 429 -16.56 -31.68 -10.08
CA LEU A 429 -15.80 -32.93 -10.13
C LEU A 429 -14.29 -32.70 -10.02
N ARG A 430 -13.75 -31.69 -10.72
CA ARG A 430 -12.33 -31.34 -10.61
C ARG A 430 -11.98 -30.78 -9.23
N ALA A 431 -12.84 -29.95 -8.64
CA ALA A 431 -12.61 -29.39 -7.32
C ALA A 431 -12.65 -30.47 -6.22
N LEU A 432 -13.60 -31.40 -6.30
CA LEU A 432 -13.71 -32.55 -5.40
C LEU A 432 -12.52 -33.50 -5.54
N SER A 433 -12.05 -33.75 -6.76
CA SER A 433 -10.83 -34.51 -7.00
C SER A 433 -9.60 -33.85 -6.35
N ILE A 434 -9.47 -32.52 -6.44
CA ILE A 434 -8.42 -31.75 -5.73
C ILE A 434 -8.52 -31.92 -4.20
N LEU A 435 -9.74 -32.07 -3.67
CA LEU A 435 -10.01 -32.31 -2.26
C LEU A 435 -9.84 -33.78 -1.84
N GLY A 436 -9.49 -34.67 -2.76
CA GLY A 436 -9.34 -36.11 -2.48
C GLY A 436 -10.67 -36.86 -2.34
N VAL A 437 -11.77 -36.30 -2.83
CA VAL A 437 -13.09 -36.93 -2.81
C VAL A 437 -13.29 -37.75 -4.09
N SER A 438 -13.64 -39.03 -3.96
CA SER A 438 -13.96 -39.89 -5.11
C SER A 438 -15.22 -39.37 -5.82
N PRO A 439 -15.24 -39.27 -7.16
CA PRO A 439 -16.44 -38.89 -7.92
C PRO A 439 -17.66 -39.76 -7.63
N GLU A 440 -17.46 -41.03 -7.26
CA GLU A 440 -18.51 -42.00 -6.95
C GLU A 440 -19.33 -41.62 -5.70
N LEU A 441 -18.76 -40.80 -4.82
CA LEU A 441 -19.43 -40.30 -3.62
C LEU A 441 -20.40 -39.15 -3.93
N VAL A 442 -20.41 -38.64 -5.16
CA VAL A 442 -21.23 -37.51 -5.57
C VAL A 442 -22.20 -37.95 -6.65
N PRO A 443 -23.46 -38.28 -6.31
CA PRO A 443 -24.47 -38.66 -7.29
C PRO A 443 -24.62 -37.56 -8.34
N ASP A 444 -24.63 -37.94 -9.62
CA ASP A 444 -24.70 -36.97 -10.73
C ASP A 444 -25.92 -36.03 -10.61
N ASP A 445 -27.06 -36.56 -10.15
CA ASP A 445 -28.29 -35.79 -9.91
C ASP A 445 -28.12 -34.72 -8.83
N SER A 446 -27.22 -34.93 -7.85
CA SER A 446 -27.00 -33.98 -6.76
C SER A 446 -26.36 -32.67 -7.25
N LEU A 447 -25.48 -32.74 -8.25
CA LEU A 447 -24.83 -31.57 -8.84
C LEU A 447 -25.84 -30.72 -9.60
N HIS A 448 -26.63 -31.37 -10.46
CA HIS A 448 -27.64 -30.70 -11.26
C HIS A 448 -28.77 -30.11 -10.40
N LEU A 449 -29.21 -30.84 -9.37
CA LEU A 449 -30.22 -30.36 -8.42
C LEU A 449 -29.71 -29.14 -7.65
N THR A 450 -28.46 -29.15 -7.18
CA THR A 450 -27.87 -28.02 -6.45
C THR A 450 -27.78 -26.78 -7.33
N GLU A 451 -27.31 -26.92 -8.57
CA GLU A 451 -27.24 -25.81 -9.53
C GLU A 451 -28.62 -25.24 -9.85
N THR A 452 -29.61 -26.12 -10.09
CA THR A 452 -31.00 -25.72 -10.37
C THR A 452 -31.64 -25.01 -9.20
N LEU A 453 -31.49 -25.53 -7.98
CA LEU A 453 -32.05 -24.95 -6.76
C LEU A 453 -31.51 -23.54 -6.49
N HIS A 454 -30.28 -23.26 -6.90
CA HIS A 454 -29.58 -22.02 -6.59
C HIS A 454 -29.33 -21.10 -7.78
N GLN A 455 -29.91 -21.38 -8.96
CA GLN A 455 -29.67 -20.64 -10.21
C GLN A 455 -29.80 -19.11 -10.09
N ASP A 456 -30.72 -18.61 -9.27
CA ASP A 456 -30.99 -17.18 -9.11
C ASP A 456 -30.03 -16.47 -8.13
N ASN A 457 -29.12 -17.21 -7.50
CA ASN A 457 -28.24 -16.68 -6.45
C ASN A 457 -26.96 -16.02 -6.99
N GLU A 458 -26.62 -16.21 -8.27
CA GLU A 458 -25.43 -15.56 -8.85
C GLU A 458 -25.54 -14.03 -8.78
N LYS A 459 -26.70 -13.46 -9.14
CA LYS A 459 -26.95 -12.01 -9.05
C LYS A 459 -26.94 -11.54 -7.60
N LYS A 460 -27.58 -12.28 -6.70
CA LYS A 460 -27.60 -11.97 -5.25
C LYS A 460 -26.17 -11.90 -4.70
N LEU A 461 -25.34 -12.89 -5.01
CA LEU A 461 -23.94 -12.93 -4.56
C LEU A 461 -23.17 -11.72 -5.09
N ALA A 462 -23.29 -11.43 -6.39
CA ALA A 462 -22.60 -10.30 -7.01
C ALA A 462 -23.04 -8.95 -6.39
N ALA A 463 -24.34 -8.76 -6.14
CA ALA A 463 -24.89 -7.56 -5.51
C ALA A 463 -24.41 -7.41 -4.05
N LEU A 464 -24.46 -8.47 -3.25
CA LEU A 464 -23.94 -8.46 -1.87
C LEU A 464 -22.44 -8.12 -1.85
N PHE A 465 -21.69 -8.60 -2.84
CA PHE A 465 -20.27 -8.26 -2.96
C PHE A 465 -20.05 -6.77 -3.23
N GLN A 466 -20.92 -6.09 -4.00
CA GLN A 466 -20.83 -4.63 -4.18
C GLN A 466 -21.16 -3.88 -2.89
N VAL A 467 -22.20 -4.31 -2.16
CA VAL A 467 -22.53 -3.75 -0.84
C VAL A 467 -21.33 -3.91 0.11
N LYS A 468 -20.64 -5.05 0.07
CA LYS A 468 -19.42 -5.27 0.83
C LYS A 468 -18.30 -4.33 0.40
N LEU A 469 -18.10 -4.10 -0.90
CA LEU A 469 -17.06 -3.19 -1.42
C LEU A 469 -17.20 -1.73 -0.93
N VAL A 470 -18.40 -1.28 -0.56
CA VAL A 470 -18.62 0.03 0.08
C VAL A 470 -17.75 0.23 1.33
N LEU A 471 -17.44 -0.85 2.07
CA LEU A 471 -16.63 -0.78 3.30
C LEU A 471 -15.12 -0.77 3.04
N ALA A 472 -14.67 -1.03 1.81
CA ALA A 472 -13.24 -1.11 1.51
C ALA A 472 -12.47 0.17 1.89
N PRO A 473 -12.92 1.40 1.56
CA PRO A 473 -12.23 2.62 1.94
C PRO A 473 -12.33 2.92 3.44
N VAL A 474 -13.42 2.51 4.08
CA VAL A 474 -13.64 2.67 5.53
C VAL A 474 -12.62 1.84 6.32
N ILE A 475 -12.37 0.60 5.88
CA ILE A 475 -11.37 -0.27 6.51
C ILE A 475 -9.94 0.26 6.30
N GLU A 476 -9.62 0.72 5.08
CA GLU A 476 -8.32 1.38 4.81
C GLU A 476 -8.15 2.64 5.66
N THR A 477 -9.19 3.46 5.78
CA THR A 477 -9.22 4.65 6.63
C THR A 477 -8.89 4.28 8.08
N MET A 478 -9.49 3.22 8.61
CA MET A 478 -9.21 2.79 9.99
C MET A 478 -7.74 2.40 10.21
N ILE A 479 -7.16 1.66 9.26
CA ILE A 479 -5.74 1.27 9.31
C ILE A 479 -4.83 2.50 9.28
N LEU A 480 -5.13 3.47 8.41
CA LEU A 480 -4.31 4.67 8.26
C LEU A 480 -4.44 5.60 9.48
N LEU A 481 -5.64 5.75 10.04
CA LEU A 481 -5.87 6.51 11.25
C LEU A 481 -5.15 5.91 12.46
N ASP A 482 -5.19 4.58 12.63
CA ASP A 482 -4.47 3.90 13.72
C ASP A 482 -2.95 4.17 13.66
N ARG A 483 -2.37 4.14 12.46
CA ARG A 483 -0.94 4.45 12.25
C ARG A 483 -0.63 5.92 12.48
N LEU A 484 -1.50 6.83 12.02
CA LEU A 484 -1.37 8.26 12.27
C LEU A 484 -1.41 8.56 13.77
N MET A 485 -2.39 8.00 14.48
CA MET A 485 -2.52 8.12 15.94
C MET A 485 -1.30 7.56 16.65
N PHE A 486 -0.84 6.36 16.28
CA PHE A 486 0.35 5.74 16.86
C PHE A 486 1.57 6.67 16.81
N LEU A 487 1.80 7.37 15.69
CA LEU A 487 2.90 8.34 15.55
C LEU A 487 2.65 9.65 16.32
N LEU A 488 1.40 10.13 16.36
CA LEU A 488 1.02 11.32 17.16
C LEU A 488 1.23 11.09 18.67
N GLU A 489 1.06 9.85 19.14
CA GLU A 489 1.25 9.46 20.54
C GLU A 489 2.72 9.41 21.00
N GLN A 490 3.70 9.55 20.10
CA GLN A 490 5.13 9.45 20.43
C GLN A 490 5.72 10.80 20.79
N ASP A 491 6.44 10.89 21.91
CA ASP A 491 7.05 12.15 22.37
C ASP A 491 8.18 12.63 21.47
N THR A 492 8.91 11.69 20.83
CA THR A 492 10.01 11.98 19.91
C THR A 492 9.54 12.49 18.54
N VAL A 493 8.24 12.36 18.22
CA VAL A 493 7.68 12.81 16.94
C VAL A 493 7.16 14.24 17.10
N GLU A 494 7.77 15.17 16.38
CA GLU A 494 7.36 16.58 16.40
C GLU A 494 6.06 16.77 15.60
N SER A 495 6.03 16.24 14.39
CA SER A 495 4.90 16.36 13.48
C SER A 495 4.69 15.08 12.69
N THR A 496 3.42 14.80 12.39
CA THR A 496 3.04 13.73 11.47
C THR A 496 1.82 14.14 10.65
N HIS A 497 1.82 13.72 9.40
CA HIS A 497 0.88 14.12 8.37
C HIS A 497 0.49 12.89 7.56
N LEU A 498 -0.80 12.79 7.26
CA LEU A 498 -1.33 11.82 6.31
C LEU A 498 -1.73 12.59 5.04
N VAL A 499 -1.09 12.27 3.92
CA VAL A 499 -1.23 13.01 2.66
C VAL A 499 -1.68 12.07 1.56
N ARG A 500 -2.68 12.47 0.77
CA ARG A 500 -3.02 11.78 -0.48
C ARG A 500 -2.00 12.17 -1.55
N LEU A 501 -1.02 11.30 -1.73
CA LEU A 501 0.14 11.55 -2.59
C LEU A 501 -0.14 11.18 -4.06
N PHE A 502 -0.97 10.16 -4.31
CA PHE A 502 -1.24 9.67 -5.66
C PHE A 502 -2.72 9.81 -6.07
N ASP A 503 -2.95 9.77 -7.38
CA ASP A 503 -4.28 9.55 -7.94
C ASP A 503 -4.72 8.09 -7.71
N PRO A 504 -5.90 7.82 -7.10
CA PRO A 504 -6.33 6.47 -6.71
C PRO A 504 -6.70 5.57 -7.88
N LEU A 505 -6.99 6.13 -9.07
CA LEU A 505 -7.20 5.32 -10.27
C LEU A 505 -5.87 4.75 -10.77
N THR A 506 -4.84 5.60 -10.80
CA THR A 506 -3.48 5.26 -11.21
C THR A 506 -2.80 4.39 -10.14
N SER A 507 -2.80 4.84 -8.89
CA SER A 507 -2.24 4.19 -7.71
C SER A 507 -3.25 4.12 -6.54
N PRO A 508 -4.01 3.02 -6.43
CA PRO A 508 -5.03 2.83 -5.40
C PRO A 508 -4.51 2.95 -3.97
N ARG A 509 -3.22 2.69 -3.74
CA ARG A 509 -2.56 2.93 -2.45
C ARG A 509 -1.94 4.32 -2.49
N CYS A 510 -2.81 5.31 -2.34
CA CYS A 510 -2.47 6.70 -2.61
C CYS A 510 -2.07 7.52 -1.39
N TYR A 511 -2.20 7.01 -0.16
CA TYR A 511 -1.88 7.78 1.05
C TYR A 511 -0.46 7.51 1.55
N CYS A 512 0.19 8.59 1.97
CA CYS A 512 1.54 8.61 2.51
C CYS A 512 1.54 9.18 3.93
N LEU A 513 2.24 8.51 4.84
CA LEU A 513 2.57 9.03 6.16
C LEU A 513 3.92 9.76 6.07
N LEU A 514 3.92 11.04 6.44
CA LEU A 514 5.13 11.86 6.57
C LEU A 514 5.29 12.25 8.03
N SER A 515 6.45 11.98 8.63
CA SER A 515 6.71 12.32 10.02
C SER A 515 8.12 12.87 10.21
N VAL A 516 8.27 13.78 11.16
CA VAL A 516 9.53 14.42 11.53
C VAL A 516 9.75 14.25 13.03
N LYS A 517 10.97 13.92 13.45
CA LYS A 517 11.36 13.91 14.85
C LYS A 517 11.68 15.30 15.38
N THR A 518 11.53 15.47 16.69
CA THR A 518 12.00 16.67 17.39
C THR A 518 13.52 16.78 17.25
N SER A 519 14.01 17.97 16.87
CA SER A 519 15.46 18.19 16.71
C SER A 519 16.18 18.05 18.06
N GLY A 520 17.16 17.12 18.16
CA GLY A 520 18.03 16.97 19.33
C GLY A 520 17.75 15.81 20.28
N THR A 521 16.90 14.84 19.89
CA THR A 521 16.67 13.59 20.64
C THR A 521 17.40 12.39 20.06
#